data_AF-Q1W0S7-F1
#
_entry.id   AF-Q1W0S7-F1
#
_cell.length_a   1.000
_cell.length_b   1.000
_cell.length_c   1.000
_cell.angle_alpha   90.00
_cell.angle_beta   90.00
_cell.angle_gamma   90.00
#
_symmetry.space_group_name_H-M   'P 1'
#
loop_
_entity.id
_entity.type
_entity.pdbx_description
1 polymer ?
#
loop_
_entity_poly.entity_id
_entity_poly.type
_entity_poly.pdbx_seq_one_letter_code
_entity_poly.pdbx_strand_id
1 'polypeptide(L)'
;ATDDKWAVDKGKDHKGPRKGEELEEEWAPVEKVKCPPIGMESHRIEDNQIRASSMLRHGLGAQRGRLNMQAGATEDDYFDGAWCAEDDSQTQWIEVDTRRTTKFTGVITQGRDSSIHDDFVTSFFVGFSNDSQTWVMYTNGYEEMTFHGNVDKDTPVLSELPEPVVARFIRIYPLTWNGSLCMRLEVLGCPVSSVHSYYAQNEVVTTDDLDFRHHSYKDMRQLMKVVNEQCPTITRTYSLGKSSRGLKIYAMEISDNPGDHELGEPEFRYTAGIHGNEVLGRELLLLLMQYLCREYRDGNPRVRSLVHDTRIHLVPSLNPDGYEVAAQMGSGFGNWALGLWTEEGFDIYEDFPDLNSVLWGAEERKWVPFRVPNNNLPIPERYLSPDATVSTEVRAIIAWMEKNPFVLGANLNGGERLVSYPYDMARTPSQEQLLAAAMAAARGEDEEEVSEAQETPDHAIFRWLAISFASTHLTMTEPYRGGCQAQDYTGGMGIVNGAKWKPRSGTINDFSYLHTNCLELSIYLGCDKFPHESELPREWENNKEALLTFMEQVHRGIKGVVTDEQGIPIANATISVSGINHGVKTASGGDYWRILNPGEYRVTAHAEGYTPSSKTCNVD
;
A
#
# COMPACT_ATOMS: atom_id res chain seq x y z
N ALA A 1 30.35 23.86 68.12
CA ALA A 1 29.69 24.12 69.41
C ALA A 1 28.23 23.67 69.25
N THR A 2 27.90 22.41 69.63
CA THR A 2 27.33 22.02 70.95
C THR A 2 26.02 22.79 71.22
N ASP A 3 24.87 22.20 71.57
CA ASP A 3 24.50 20.86 72.03
C ASP A 3 22.96 20.83 72.14
N ASP A 4 22.37 19.62 72.09
CA ASP A 4 21.28 19.01 72.89
C ASP A 4 20.06 19.83 73.38
N LYS A 5 18.83 19.32 73.66
CA LYS A 5 18.01 18.10 73.49
C LYS A 5 16.69 18.36 74.28
N TRP A 6 15.58 17.69 73.90
CA TRP A 6 14.44 17.12 74.69
C TRP A 6 13.91 17.83 75.97
N ALA A 7 12.62 17.81 76.38
CA ALA A 7 11.58 16.76 76.44
C ALA A 7 10.30 17.40 77.10
N VAL A 8 9.04 17.15 76.68
CA VAL A 8 8.10 16.02 76.92
C VAL A 8 6.89 16.44 77.82
N ASP A 9 5.69 16.36 77.20
CA ASP A 9 4.40 15.77 77.64
C ASP A 9 3.61 16.28 78.87
N LYS A 10 2.31 16.49 78.65
CA LYS A 10 1.20 15.87 79.41
C LYS A 10 -0.18 16.21 78.84
N GLY A 11 -0.99 15.18 78.56
CA GLY A 11 -2.40 15.15 78.99
C GLY A 11 -3.49 14.91 77.93
N LYS A 12 -3.91 13.65 77.84
CA LYS A 12 -5.06 13.05 77.12
C LYS A 12 -6.41 13.76 77.32
N ASP A 13 -7.26 13.70 76.29
CA ASP A 13 -8.69 13.42 76.46
C ASP A 13 -9.25 12.56 75.32
N HIS A 14 -9.86 11.43 75.69
CA HIS A 14 -10.53 10.47 74.81
C HIS A 14 -12.00 10.87 74.58
N LYS A 15 -12.44 10.96 73.33
CA LYS A 15 -13.85 10.79 72.95
C LYS A 15 -13.99 9.86 71.75
N GLY A 16 -14.87 8.87 71.89
CA GLY A 16 -15.19 7.82 70.93
C GLY A 16 -16.04 8.27 69.73
N PRO A 17 -16.47 7.31 68.89
CA PRO A 17 -16.61 7.50 67.44
C PRO A 17 -17.93 8.14 67.04
N ARG A 18 -17.88 9.07 66.08
CA ARG A 18 -19.07 9.48 65.32
C ARG A 18 -19.19 8.57 64.10
N LYS A 19 -20.28 7.81 64.06
CA LYS A 19 -20.84 7.19 62.86
C LYS A 19 -21.27 8.29 61.88
N GLY A 20 -20.98 8.10 60.61
CA GLY A 20 -21.54 8.89 59.51
C GLY A 20 -20.48 9.59 58.68
N GLU A 21 -19.62 8.82 58.03
CA GLU A 21 -18.97 9.23 56.78
C GLU A 21 -19.27 8.10 55.80
N GLU A 22 -20.35 8.28 55.04
CA GLU A 22 -20.56 7.54 53.80
C GLU A 22 -19.36 7.89 52.91
N LEU A 23 -18.51 6.90 52.67
CA LEU A 23 -17.56 6.94 51.57
C LEU A 23 -18.41 6.95 50.30
N GLU A 24 -18.68 8.15 49.76
CA GLU A 24 -18.97 8.31 48.35
C GLU A 24 -17.73 7.79 47.61
N GLU A 25 -17.77 6.50 47.24
CA GLU A 25 -16.91 5.97 46.19
C GLU A 25 -17.17 6.82 44.96
N GLU A 26 -16.25 7.74 44.69
CA GLU A 26 -16.20 8.57 43.51
C GLU A 26 -16.19 7.62 42.29
N TRP A 27 -17.34 7.53 41.60
CA TRP A 27 -17.51 6.72 40.40
C TRP A 27 -16.63 7.28 39.28
N ALA A 28 -15.34 6.92 39.28
CA ALA A 28 -14.54 7.04 38.08
C ALA A 28 -15.24 6.18 37.00
N PRO A 29 -15.61 6.75 35.84
CA PRO A 29 -16.23 5.98 34.78
C PRO A 29 -15.31 4.83 34.41
N VAL A 30 -15.82 3.59 34.51
CA VAL A 30 -15.10 2.39 34.10
C VAL A 30 -14.65 2.60 32.66
N GLU A 31 -13.34 2.60 32.43
CA GLU A 31 -12.77 2.80 31.11
C GLU A 31 -13.28 1.67 30.20
N LYS A 32 -14.11 2.03 29.21
CA LYS A 32 -14.68 1.06 28.27
C LYS A 32 -13.53 0.38 27.52
N VAL A 33 -13.44 -0.94 27.62
CA VAL A 33 -12.46 -1.72 26.85
C VAL A 33 -12.79 -1.57 25.36
N LYS A 34 -11.91 -0.89 24.62
CA LYS A 34 -12.00 -0.78 23.16
C LYS A 34 -11.12 -1.84 22.52
N CYS A 35 -11.70 -2.64 21.64
CA CYS A 35 -10.97 -3.66 20.88
C CYS A 35 -10.78 -3.23 19.43
N PRO A 36 -9.68 -3.65 18.77
CA PRO A 36 -9.44 -3.36 17.37
C PRO A 36 -10.37 -4.15 16.45
N PRO A 37 -10.44 -3.78 15.15
CA PRO A 37 -10.96 -4.63 14.09
C PRO A 37 -10.31 -6.02 14.13
N ILE A 38 -11.12 -7.07 13.90
CA ILE A 38 -10.60 -8.44 13.83
C ILE A 38 -10.08 -8.80 12.43
N GLY A 39 -10.33 -7.93 11.45
CA GLY A 39 -9.77 -7.96 10.10
C GLY A 39 -10.71 -8.61 9.08
N MET A 40 -11.96 -8.16 9.04
CA MET A 40 -12.86 -8.41 7.91
C MET A 40 -12.33 -7.68 6.67
N GLU A 41 -12.02 -6.38 6.78
CA GLU A 41 -11.48 -5.55 5.68
C GLU A 41 -10.05 -5.96 5.28
N SER A 42 -9.19 -6.29 6.24
CA SER A 42 -7.80 -6.71 5.97
C SER A 42 -7.66 -8.16 5.49
N HIS A 43 -8.76 -8.91 5.38
CA HIS A 43 -8.77 -10.34 5.03
C HIS A 43 -7.95 -11.20 6.01
N ARG A 44 -7.79 -10.75 7.26
CA ARG A 44 -7.26 -11.58 8.36
C ARG A 44 -8.27 -12.66 8.77
N ILE A 45 -9.56 -12.31 8.75
CA ILE A 45 -10.65 -13.28 8.76
C ILE A 45 -10.71 -13.93 7.38
N GLU A 46 -10.47 -15.24 7.30
CA GLU A 46 -10.53 -15.99 6.04
C GLU A 46 -11.98 -16.20 5.56
N ASP A 47 -12.19 -16.45 4.27
CA ASP A 47 -13.54 -16.61 3.71
C ASP A 47 -14.36 -17.73 4.39
N ASN A 48 -13.70 -18.82 4.79
CA ASN A 48 -14.36 -19.93 5.48
C ASN A 48 -14.78 -19.61 6.93
N GLN A 49 -14.36 -18.47 7.47
CA GLN A 49 -14.77 -17.96 8.78
C GLN A 49 -16.03 -17.10 8.69
N ILE A 50 -16.52 -16.80 7.48
CA ILE A 50 -17.70 -15.97 7.25
C ILE A 50 -18.78 -16.84 6.64
N ARG A 51 -19.98 -16.83 7.23
CA ARG A 51 -21.13 -17.57 6.69
C ARG A 51 -22.37 -16.70 6.74
N ALA A 52 -23.33 -17.00 5.90
CA ALA A 52 -24.63 -16.35 5.90
C ALA A 52 -25.76 -17.37 5.78
N SER A 53 -26.95 -16.94 6.17
CA SER A 53 -28.19 -17.71 6.03
C SER A 53 -28.52 -18.08 4.59
N SER A 54 -28.28 -17.15 3.68
CA SER A 54 -28.55 -17.27 2.25
C SER A 54 -27.68 -16.28 1.45
N MET A 55 -27.76 -16.35 0.12
CA MET A 55 -27.15 -15.37 -0.78
C MET A 55 -28.06 -15.17 -1.99
N LEU A 56 -28.28 -13.92 -2.41
CA LEU A 56 -29.11 -13.60 -3.58
C LEU A 56 -28.58 -14.22 -4.87
N ARG A 57 -27.25 -14.24 -5.01
CA ARG A 57 -26.50 -14.85 -6.11
C ARG A 57 -25.04 -14.98 -5.71
N HIS A 58 -24.24 -15.64 -6.55
CA HIS A 58 -22.84 -15.94 -6.24
C HIS A 58 -22.00 -14.69 -5.91
N GLY A 59 -22.19 -13.59 -6.66
CA GLY A 59 -21.47 -12.33 -6.45
C GLY A 59 -21.80 -11.61 -5.15
N LEU A 60 -22.86 -12.01 -4.44
CA LEU A 60 -23.37 -11.39 -3.20
C LEU A 60 -23.28 -12.32 -1.99
N GLY A 61 -22.30 -13.22 -1.98
CA GLY A 61 -22.07 -14.19 -0.90
C GLY A 61 -21.55 -13.57 0.40
N ALA A 62 -21.48 -14.38 1.46
CA ALA A 62 -21.07 -13.93 2.80
C ALA A 62 -19.67 -13.27 2.83
N GLN A 63 -18.72 -13.80 2.07
CA GLN A 63 -17.36 -13.28 1.92
C GLN A 63 -17.29 -11.86 1.34
N ARG A 64 -18.35 -11.42 0.65
CA ARG A 64 -18.48 -10.07 0.09
C ARG A 64 -19.02 -9.07 1.12
N GLY A 65 -19.50 -9.56 2.26
CA GLY A 65 -19.95 -8.76 3.39
C GLY A 65 -18.83 -8.15 4.23
N ARG A 66 -17.60 -8.07 3.72
CA ARG A 66 -16.47 -7.39 4.39
C ARG A 66 -16.62 -5.88 4.26
N LEU A 67 -16.22 -5.13 5.28
CA LEU A 67 -16.17 -3.67 5.23
C LEU A 67 -15.35 -3.20 4.02
N ASN A 68 -15.80 -2.12 3.38
CA ASN A 68 -15.18 -1.50 2.21
C ASN A 68 -14.98 -2.41 0.97
N MET A 69 -15.57 -3.60 0.94
CA MET A 69 -15.61 -4.45 -0.26
C MET A 69 -16.17 -3.69 -1.47
N GLN A 70 -15.43 -3.66 -2.57
CA GLN A 70 -15.79 -2.95 -3.81
C GLN A 70 -16.47 -3.88 -4.80
N ALA A 71 -17.41 -3.35 -5.58
CA ALA A 71 -18.02 -4.04 -6.70
C ALA A 71 -17.06 -4.11 -7.90
N GLY A 72 -17.25 -5.12 -8.74
CA GLY A 72 -16.66 -5.22 -10.06
C GLY A 72 -17.12 -4.10 -11.00
N ALA A 73 -16.48 -4.00 -12.16
CA ALA A 73 -16.81 -2.98 -13.16
C ALA A 73 -18.18 -3.21 -13.84
N THR A 74 -18.72 -4.42 -13.73
CA THR A 74 -20.01 -4.82 -14.30
C THR A 74 -20.93 -5.31 -13.21
N GLU A 75 -22.15 -4.79 -13.15
CA GLU A 75 -23.16 -5.29 -12.22
C GLU A 75 -23.58 -6.73 -12.57
N ASP A 76 -24.05 -7.48 -11.57
CA ASP A 76 -24.46 -8.89 -11.69
C ASP A 76 -23.33 -9.84 -12.12
N ASP A 77 -22.07 -9.44 -11.90
CA ASP A 77 -20.92 -10.31 -12.07
C ASP A 77 -20.64 -11.18 -10.82
N TYR A 78 -19.48 -11.84 -10.79
CA TYR A 78 -19.08 -12.69 -9.67
C TYR A 78 -18.59 -11.88 -8.44
N PHE A 79 -18.57 -10.55 -8.52
CA PHE A 79 -17.92 -9.64 -7.57
C PHE A 79 -18.81 -8.43 -7.26
N ASP A 80 -20.00 -8.64 -6.71
CA ASP A 80 -20.85 -7.53 -6.26
C ASP A 80 -20.44 -7.02 -4.85
N GLY A 81 -20.57 -5.73 -4.59
CA GLY A 81 -19.93 -5.05 -3.44
C GLY A 81 -20.56 -5.23 -2.04
N ALA A 82 -21.20 -6.37 -1.74
CA ALA A 82 -21.71 -6.70 -0.39
C ALA A 82 -22.15 -8.16 -0.26
N TRP A 83 -22.47 -8.61 0.95
CA TRP A 83 -23.39 -9.74 1.13
C TRP A 83 -24.82 -9.25 0.96
N CYS A 84 -25.63 -9.96 0.17
CA CYS A 84 -27.08 -9.75 0.11
C CYS A 84 -27.84 -11.06 0.28
N ALA A 85 -28.92 -11.04 1.06
CA ALA A 85 -29.75 -12.22 1.30
C ALA A 85 -30.62 -12.59 0.08
N GLU A 86 -31.02 -13.87 -0.01
CA GLU A 86 -31.89 -14.40 -1.07
C GLU A 86 -33.31 -13.81 -1.04
N ASP A 87 -33.82 -13.51 0.16
CA ASP A 87 -35.12 -12.92 0.36
C ASP A 87 -35.13 -11.87 1.49
N ASP A 88 -36.25 -11.15 1.56
CA ASP A 88 -36.52 -10.07 2.51
C ASP A 88 -37.07 -10.57 3.87
N SER A 89 -36.87 -11.84 4.23
CA SER A 89 -37.31 -12.35 5.54
C SER A 89 -36.41 -11.85 6.67
N GLN A 90 -36.99 -11.58 7.84
CA GLN A 90 -36.23 -11.21 9.05
C GLN A 90 -35.50 -12.41 9.70
N THR A 91 -35.41 -13.54 9.01
CA THR A 91 -34.66 -14.72 9.47
C THR A 91 -33.24 -14.77 8.92
N GLN A 92 -32.88 -13.81 8.06
CA GLN A 92 -31.57 -13.72 7.43
C GLN A 92 -30.51 -13.26 8.42
N TRP A 93 -29.27 -13.73 8.23
CA TRP A 93 -28.14 -13.42 9.10
C TRP A 93 -26.80 -13.59 8.39
N ILE A 94 -25.80 -12.85 8.89
CA ILE A 94 -24.38 -13.06 8.57
C ILE A 94 -23.61 -13.30 9.87
N GLU A 95 -22.71 -14.29 9.87
CA GLU A 95 -21.94 -14.71 11.04
C GLU A 95 -20.45 -14.74 10.76
N VAL A 96 -19.68 -14.50 11.82
CA VAL A 96 -18.21 -14.52 11.80
C VAL A 96 -17.70 -15.44 12.90
N ASP A 97 -16.88 -16.43 12.51
CA ASP A 97 -16.14 -17.32 13.41
C ASP A 97 -14.75 -16.76 13.69
N THR A 98 -14.48 -16.32 14.92
CA THR A 98 -13.15 -15.82 15.27
C THR A 98 -12.11 -16.94 15.53
N ARG A 99 -12.52 -18.22 15.43
CA ARG A 99 -11.75 -19.45 15.73
C ARG A 99 -11.23 -19.58 17.17
N ARG A 100 -11.29 -18.51 17.97
CA ARG A 100 -10.83 -18.43 19.35
C ARG A 100 -11.87 -17.73 20.22
N THR A 101 -11.75 -17.87 21.53
CA THR A 101 -12.60 -17.10 22.45
C THR A 101 -12.22 -15.64 22.40
N THR A 102 -13.17 -14.80 22.01
CA THR A 102 -12.97 -13.38 21.71
C THR A 102 -13.95 -12.55 22.55
N LYS A 103 -13.45 -11.44 23.11
CA LYS A 103 -14.24 -10.42 23.76
C LYS A 103 -14.66 -9.40 22.69
N PHE A 104 -15.91 -9.45 22.28
CA PHE A 104 -16.50 -8.54 21.31
C PHE A 104 -16.91 -7.24 21.98
N THR A 105 -16.69 -6.11 21.30
CA THR A 105 -16.98 -4.76 21.82
C THR A 105 -17.86 -3.94 20.90
N GLY A 106 -18.03 -4.33 19.64
CA GLY A 106 -18.83 -3.58 18.68
C GLY A 106 -18.74 -4.16 17.27
N VAL A 107 -19.50 -3.55 16.36
CA VAL A 107 -19.48 -3.84 14.93
C VAL A 107 -19.55 -2.54 14.13
N ILE A 108 -19.01 -2.56 12.92
CA ILE A 108 -19.12 -1.46 11.97
C ILE A 108 -19.89 -1.98 10.76
N THR A 109 -20.97 -1.30 10.38
CA THR A 109 -21.79 -1.68 9.23
C THR A 109 -21.68 -0.67 8.10
N GLN A 110 -21.80 -1.15 6.86
CA GLN A 110 -21.79 -0.33 5.65
C GLN A 110 -22.76 -0.94 4.62
N GLY A 111 -23.36 -0.12 3.75
CA GLY A 111 -24.25 -0.62 2.70
C GLY A 111 -23.51 -1.25 1.53
N ARG A 112 -24.20 -1.60 0.45
CA ARG A 112 -23.61 -2.19 -0.76
C ARG A 112 -22.83 -1.17 -1.57
N ASP A 113 -21.62 -1.53 -2.02
CA ASP A 113 -21.00 -0.81 -3.12
C ASP A 113 -21.69 -1.19 -4.45
N SER A 114 -22.28 -0.20 -5.11
CA SER A 114 -22.96 -0.31 -6.40
C SER A 114 -23.16 1.09 -6.97
N SER A 115 -23.17 1.15 -8.30
CA SER A 115 -23.42 2.38 -9.06
C SER A 115 -24.91 2.69 -9.26
N ILE A 116 -25.77 1.68 -9.13
CA ILE A 116 -27.20 1.76 -9.47
C ILE A 116 -28.13 1.35 -8.33
N HIS A 117 -27.60 0.64 -7.33
CA HIS A 117 -28.37 0.21 -6.16
C HIS A 117 -28.01 1.05 -4.92
N ASP A 118 -29.01 1.29 -4.09
CA ASP A 118 -28.90 2.01 -2.81
C ASP A 118 -29.33 1.08 -1.66
N ASP A 119 -28.64 -0.06 -1.54
CA ASP A 119 -28.99 -1.13 -0.62
C ASP A 119 -28.20 -1.03 0.69
N PHE A 120 -28.88 -0.97 1.84
CA PHE A 120 -28.22 -0.95 3.15
C PHE A 120 -29.15 -1.33 4.32
N VAL A 121 -28.57 -1.97 5.36
CA VAL A 121 -29.28 -2.29 6.61
C VAL A 121 -29.36 -1.07 7.53
N THR A 122 -30.57 -0.75 8.00
CA THR A 122 -30.85 0.41 8.87
C THR A 122 -30.99 0.05 10.33
N SER A 123 -31.37 -1.19 10.66
CA SER A 123 -31.34 -1.70 12.03
C SER A 123 -31.15 -3.22 12.08
N PHE A 124 -30.58 -3.71 13.18
CA PHE A 124 -30.24 -5.13 13.36
C PHE A 124 -30.18 -5.55 14.83
N PHE A 125 -30.27 -6.86 15.08
CA PHE A 125 -29.88 -7.50 16.34
C PHE A 125 -28.52 -8.17 16.24
N VAL A 126 -27.90 -8.42 17.39
CA VAL A 126 -26.64 -9.15 17.51
C VAL A 126 -26.86 -10.38 18.39
N GLY A 127 -26.34 -11.52 17.95
CA GLY A 127 -26.32 -12.76 18.72
C GLY A 127 -24.92 -13.34 18.84
N PHE A 128 -24.69 -14.08 19.91
CA PHE A 128 -23.40 -14.71 20.21
C PHE A 128 -23.54 -16.21 20.44
N SER A 129 -22.49 -16.95 20.09
CA SER A 129 -22.44 -18.39 20.29
C SER A 129 -21.01 -18.87 20.56
N ASN A 130 -20.89 -20.03 21.21
CA ASN A 130 -19.64 -20.74 21.40
C ASN A 130 -19.52 -22.01 20.52
N ASP A 131 -20.62 -22.45 19.91
CA ASP A 131 -20.71 -23.72 19.17
C ASP A 131 -21.35 -23.58 17.77
N SER A 132 -21.73 -22.37 17.36
CA SER A 132 -22.51 -22.03 16.14
C SER A 132 -23.93 -22.61 16.06
N GLN A 133 -24.40 -23.31 17.10
CA GLN A 133 -25.70 -23.97 17.14
C GLN A 133 -26.66 -23.27 18.12
N THR A 134 -26.18 -23.00 19.33
CA THR A 134 -26.94 -22.32 20.38
C THR A 134 -26.58 -20.84 20.40
N TRP A 135 -27.59 -19.99 20.21
CA TRP A 135 -27.41 -18.55 20.06
C TRP A 135 -28.08 -17.81 21.20
N VAL A 136 -27.34 -16.87 21.80
CA VAL A 136 -27.82 -15.97 22.83
C VAL A 136 -27.87 -14.58 22.23
N MET A 137 -29.08 -14.02 22.15
CA MET A 137 -29.30 -12.66 21.65
C MET A 137 -28.77 -11.64 22.66
N TYR A 138 -28.17 -10.56 22.17
CA TYR A 138 -27.74 -9.45 23.00
C TYR A 138 -28.95 -8.66 23.50
N THR A 139 -29.00 -8.40 24.81
CA THR A 139 -30.15 -7.77 25.46
C THR A 139 -29.73 -6.53 26.24
N ASN A 140 -30.66 -5.60 26.41
CA ASN A 140 -30.50 -4.47 27.33
C ASN A 140 -30.89 -4.83 28.79
N GLY A 141 -31.03 -6.12 29.10
CA GLY A 141 -31.52 -6.65 30.37
C GLY A 141 -33.04 -6.91 30.43
N TYR A 142 -33.82 -6.38 29.47
CA TYR A 142 -35.27 -6.57 29.42
C TYR A 142 -35.74 -7.19 28.10
N GLU A 143 -35.17 -6.73 26.98
CA GLU A 143 -35.51 -7.15 25.63
C GLU A 143 -34.25 -7.27 24.76
N GLU A 144 -34.40 -7.90 23.60
CA GLU A 144 -33.38 -7.93 22.56
C GLU A 144 -33.05 -6.49 22.14
N MET A 145 -31.76 -6.14 22.17
CA MET A 145 -31.34 -4.76 21.96
C MET A 145 -31.20 -4.47 20.47
N THR A 146 -32.04 -3.57 19.96
CA THR A 146 -31.95 -3.06 18.58
C THR A 146 -30.77 -2.10 18.43
N PHE A 147 -29.94 -2.35 17.42
CA PHE A 147 -28.90 -1.42 16.97
C PHE A 147 -29.35 -0.68 15.71
N HIS A 148 -28.96 0.58 15.60
CA HIS A 148 -29.21 1.41 14.42
C HIS A 148 -27.95 1.45 13.55
N GLY A 149 -28.09 1.01 12.30
CA GLY A 149 -27.02 0.92 11.32
C GLY A 149 -26.99 2.14 10.40
N ASN A 150 -26.99 1.87 9.10
CA ASN A 150 -26.68 2.86 8.07
C ASN A 150 -27.89 3.73 7.69
N VAL A 151 -27.60 4.95 7.22
CA VAL A 151 -28.57 5.88 6.61
C VAL A 151 -28.28 6.14 5.13
N ASP A 152 -27.16 5.64 4.64
CA ASP A 152 -26.67 5.66 3.26
C ASP A 152 -25.77 4.44 3.03
N LYS A 153 -25.43 4.15 1.76
CA LYS A 153 -24.66 2.94 1.42
C LYS A 153 -23.14 3.05 1.65
N ASP A 154 -22.60 4.27 1.77
CA ASP A 154 -21.17 4.54 1.64
C ASP A 154 -20.47 4.76 3.00
N THR A 155 -21.18 5.32 3.97
CA THR A 155 -20.63 5.72 5.28
C THR A 155 -20.58 4.54 6.25
N PRO A 156 -19.40 4.13 6.76
CA PRO A 156 -19.30 3.16 7.84
C PRO A 156 -19.94 3.67 9.13
N VAL A 157 -20.70 2.82 9.83
CA VAL A 157 -21.39 3.19 11.08
C VAL A 157 -20.98 2.25 12.22
N LEU A 158 -20.40 2.82 13.27
CA LEU A 158 -20.02 2.10 14.48
C LEU A 158 -21.22 1.88 15.41
N SER A 159 -21.47 0.62 15.75
CA SER A 159 -22.38 0.20 16.82
C SER A 159 -21.58 -0.43 17.95
N GLU A 160 -21.32 0.34 19.01
CA GLU A 160 -20.67 -0.16 20.22
C GLU A 160 -21.63 -0.99 21.07
N LEU A 161 -21.15 -2.12 21.60
CA LEU A 161 -21.87 -2.88 22.62
C LEU A 161 -21.73 -2.15 23.96
N PRO A 162 -22.84 -1.83 24.66
CA PRO A 162 -22.76 -1.24 26.00
C PRO A 162 -21.91 -2.06 26.97
N GLU A 163 -22.06 -3.38 26.93
CA GLU A 163 -21.29 -4.35 27.71
C GLU A 163 -20.62 -5.34 26.77
N PRO A 164 -19.28 -5.53 26.85
CA PRO A 164 -18.59 -6.49 26.02
C PRO A 164 -19.03 -7.94 26.27
N VAL A 165 -19.12 -8.74 25.21
CA VAL A 165 -19.53 -10.15 25.29
C VAL A 165 -18.36 -11.06 24.92
N VAL A 166 -18.15 -12.11 25.70
CA VAL A 166 -17.14 -13.14 25.42
C VAL A 166 -17.80 -14.33 24.73
N ALA A 167 -17.41 -14.58 23.48
CA ALA A 167 -17.89 -15.71 22.70
C ALA A 167 -16.88 -16.10 21.61
N ARG A 168 -17.14 -17.16 20.84
CA ARG A 168 -16.33 -17.49 19.64
C ARG A 168 -16.94 -16.93 18.36
N PHE A 169 -18.27 -16.99 18.27
CA PHE A 169 -19.05 -16.57 17.12
C PHE A 169 -19.86 -15.33 17.45
N ILE A 170 -19.97 -14.44 16.47
CA ILE A 170 -20.89 -13.31 16.45
C ILE A 170 -21.76 -13.43 15.20
N ARG A 171 -23.04 -13.08 15.32
CA ARG A 171 -23.99 -13.08 14.20
C ARG A 171 -24.84 -11.84 14.23
N ILE A 172 -25.03 -11.26 13.05
CA ILE A 172 -25.84 -10.07 12.83
C ILE A 172 -27.14 -10.49 12.15
N TYR A 173 -28.25 -10.00 12.69
CA TYR A 173 -29.61 -10.29 12.25
C TYR A 173 -30.28 -9.00 11.78
N PRO A 174 -30.30 -8.71 10.46
CA PRO A 174 -30.94 -7.51 9.94
C PRO A 174 -32.44 -7.47 10.23
N LEU A 175 -32.95 -6.30 10.62
CA LEU A 175 -34.35 -6.07 10.98
C LEU A 175 -35.08 -5.19 9.98
N THR A 176 -34.44 -4.09 9.59
CA THR A 176 -34.94 -3.13 8.60
C THR A 176 -33.82 -2.72 7.67
N TRP A 177 -34.14 -2.41 6.41
CA TRP A 177 -33.18 -2.04 5.37
C TRP A 177 -33.85 -1.10 4.34
N ASN A 178 -33.02 -0.45 3.53
CA ASN A 178 -33.41 0.27 2.33
C ASN A 178 -33.00 -0.54 1.09
N GLY A 179 -33.83 -0.55 0.06
CA GLY A 179 -33.59 -1.37 -1.14
C GLY A 179 -33.66 -2.86 -0.82
N SER A 180 -32.63 -3.60 -1.20
CA SER A 180 -32.46 -5.03 -0.91
C SER A 180 -31.74 -5.22 0.44
N LEU A 181 -31.95 -6.39 1.07
CA LEU A 181 -31.21 -6.74 2.29
C LEU A 181 -29.74 -7.02 1.95
N CYS A 182 -28.91 -5.98 2.03
CA CYS A 182 -27.48 -6.03 1.77
C CYS A 182 -26.69 -5.33 2.87
N MET A 183 -25.54 -5.88 3.24
CA MET A 183 -24.63 -5.23 4.16
C MET A 183 -23.18 -5.70 4.03
N ARG A 184 -22.28 -4.80 4.43
CA ARG A 184 -20.87 -5.02 4.73
C ARG A 184 -20.63 -4.83 6.23
N LEU A 185 -19.61 -5.50 6.76
CA LEU A 185 -19.39 -5.68 8.19
C LEU A 185 -17.89 -5.69 8.52
N GLU A 186 -17.53 -4.98 9.60
CA GLU A 186 -16.33 -5.22 10.40
C GLU A 186 -16.74 -5.50 11.85
N VAL A 187 -15.94 -6.30 12.54
CA VAL A 187 -16.20 -6.70 13.93
C VAL A 187 -15.06 -6.24 14.82
N LEU A 188 -15.39 -5.65 15.96
CA LEU A 188 -14.41 -5.21 16.95
C LEU A 188 -14.30 -6.25 18.07
N GLY A 189 -13.09 -6.76 18.31
CA GLY A 189 -12.88 -7.79 19.33
C GLY A 189 -11.44 -8.11 19.68
N CYS A 190 -11.21 -8.50 20.94
CA CYS A 190 -9.90 -8.89 21.46
C CYS A 190 -9.90 -10.36 21.90
N PRO A 191 -8.88 -11.16 21.59
CA PRO A 191 -8.77 -12.53 22.12
C PRO A 191 -8.72 -12.55 23.66
N VAL A 192 -9.44 -13.49 24.29
CA VAL A 192 -9.42 -13.66 25.76
C VAL A 192 -8.23 -14.51 26.19
N SER A 193 -7.47 -13.99 27.17
CA SER A 193 -6.08 -14.32 27.51
C SER A 193 -5.84 -15.64 28.28
N SER A 194 -6.42 -16.78 27.88
CA SER A 194 -5.99 -18.08 28.44
C SER A 194 -4.88 -18.77 27.63
N VAL A 195 -4.49 -18.24 26.47
CA VAL A 195 -3.58 -18.91 25.52
C VAL A 195 -2.62 -17.94 24.82
N HIS A 196 -2.08 -16.95 25.51
CA HIS A 196 -0.96 -16.15 24.95
C HIS A 196 0.31 -17.02 24.72
N SER A 197 0.44 -18.14 25.42
CA SER A 197 1.67 -18.96 25.44
C SER A 197 1.76 -20.07 24.38
N TYR A 198 0.67 -20.47 23.73
CA TYR A 198 0.69 -21.56 22.74
C TYR A 198 0.54 -21.10 21.28
N TYR A 199 -0.06 -19.94 20.99
CA TYR A 199 -0.31 -19.48 19.61
C TYR A 199 0.41 -18.18 19.21
N ALA A 200 1.04 -17.47 20.15
CA ALA A 200 2.13 -16.55 19.81
C ALA A 200 3.34 -17.28 19.16
N GLN A 201 3.28 -18.61 19.01
CA GLN A 201 4.24 -19.39 18.23
C GLN A 201 4.05 -19.24 16.70
N ASN A 202 2.87 -18.82 16.22
CA ASN A 202 2.60 -18.65 14.78
C ASN A 202 2.26 -17.20 14.36
N GLU A 203 1.93 -16.31 15.31
CA GLU A 203 1.88 -14.87 15.03
C GLU A 203 3.33 -14.36 15.09
N VAL A 204 3.84 -13.85 13.97
CA VAL A 204 5.20 -13.28 13.95
C VAL A 204 5.17 -11.96 14.70
N VAL A 205 5.57 -12.00 15.97
CA VAL A 205 5.74 -10.80 16.79
C VAL A 205 7.10 -10.22 16.44
N THR A 206 7.11 -9.04 15.82
CA THR A 206 8.35 -8.33 15.50
C THR A 206 9.18 -8.10 16.76
N THR A 207 10.49 -8.34 16.66
CA THR A 207 11.46 -8.01 17.71
C THR A 207 11.98 -6.58 17.60
N ASP A 208 11.58 -5.85 16.55
CA ASP A 208 12.07 -4.53 16.24
C ASP A 208 11.36 -3.48 17.11
N ASP A 209 12.12 -2.67 17.85
CA ASP A 209 11.57 -1.67 18.79
C ASP A 209 11.09 -0.36 18.09
N LEU A 210 10.25 -0.46 17.07
CA LEU A 210 9.86 0.67 16.20
C LEU A 210 8.58 1.38 16.67
N ASP A 211 8.34 2.63 16.23
CA ASP A 211 7.12 3.39 16.54
C ASP A 211 5.94 2.90 15.67
N PHE A 212 5.22 1.86 16.12
CA PHE A 212 4.05 1.29 15.41
C PHE A 212 2.76 2.03 15.75
N ARG A 213 2.43 3.06 14.97
CA ARG A 213 1.17 3.82 15.02
C ARG A 213 1.00 4.61 13.73
N HIS A 214 -0.14 5.27 13.56
CA HIS A 214 -0.30 6.23 12.48
C HIS A 214 0.34 7.56 12.82
N HIS A 215 1.07 8.13 11.86
CA HIS A 215 1.77 9.38 12.04
C HIS A 215 1.03 10.51 11.34
N SER A 216 0.47 11.47 12.10
CA SER A 216 0.00 12.75 11.54
C SER A 216 1.12 13.42 10.74
N TYR A 217 0.82 14.37 9.86
CA TYR A 217 1.85 15.12 9.12
C TYR A 217 2.90 15.74 10.07
N LYS A 218 2.46 16.21 11.25
CA LYS A 218 3.35 16.75 12.27
C LYS A 218 4.25 15.66 12.87
N ASP A 219 3.68 14.50 13.20
CA ASP A 219 4.42 13.41 13.83
C ASP A 219 5.38 12.73 12.84
N MET A 220 4.98 12.57 11.58
CA MET A 220 5.84 12.09 10.49
C MET A 220 7.09 12.96 10.38
N ARG A 221 6.91 14.29 10.33
CA ARG A 221 8.03 15.23 10.30
C ARG A 221 8.92 15.14 11.54
N GLN A 222 8.30 14.95 12.70
CA GLN A 222 9.04 14.82 13.94
C GLN A 222 9.85 13.53 13.98
N LEU A 223 9.29 12.40 13.52
CA LEU A 223 9.97 11.12 13.41
C LEU A 223 11.15 11.22 12.44
N MET A 224 10.94 11.78 11.24
CA MET A 224 12.02 11.97 10.27
C MET A 224 13.15 12.83 10.83
N LYS A 225 12.81 13.87 11.60
CA LYS A 225 13.80 14.70 12.30
C LYS A 225 14.57 13.90 13.35
N VAL A 226 13.89 13.08 14.16
CA VAL A 226 14.51 12.24 15.18
C VAL A 226 15.46 11.22 14.56
N VAL A 227 15.06 10.54 13.49
CA VAL A 227 15.93 9.60 12.76
C VAL A 227 17.17 10.33 12.23
N ASN A 228 16.99 11.53 11.66
CA ASN A 228 18.10 12.34 11.16
C ASN A 228 19.06 12.80 12.27
N GLU A 229 18.55 13.08 13.47
CA GLU A 229 19.38 13.41 14.64
C GLU A 229 20.10 12.18 15.22
N GLN A 230 19.54 10.98 15.06
CA GLN A 230 20.16 9.71 15.49
C GLN A 230 21.24 9.23 14.53
N CYS A 231 21.10 9.46 13.23
CA CYS A 231 22.01 9.01 12.19
C CYS A 231 22.49 10.13 11.24
N PRO A 232 22.99 11.28 11.77
CA PRO A 232 23.23 12.48 10.96
C PRO A 232 24.33 12.31 9.91
N THR A 233 25.20 11.32 10.05
CA THR A 233 26.27 11.04 9.09
C THR A 233 25.78 10.31 7.85
N ILE A 234 24.63 9.63 7.94
CA ILE A 234 24.11 8.82 6.83
C ILE A 234 22.73 9.25 6.35
N THR A 235 22.13 10.27 6.95
CA THR A 235 20.76 10.70 6.61
C THR A 235 20.71 12.17 6.28
N ARG A 236 19.82 12.54 5.35
CA ARG A 236 19.47 13.93 5.06
C ARG A 236 18.01 14.07 4.70
N THR A 237 17.29 14.93 5.43
CA THR A 237 15.90 15.26 5.09
C THR A 237 15.84 16.46 4.14
N TYR A 238 15.06 16.35 3.07
CA TYR A 238 14.80 17.46 2.13
C TYR A 238 13.33 17.46 1.66
N SER A 239 12.95 18.45 0.84
CA SER A 239 11.59 18.63 0.33
C SER A 239 11.60 18.55 -1.20
N LEU A 240 10.69 17.78 -1.80
CA LEU A 240 10.48 17.73 -3.25
C LEU A 240 9.78 19.00 -3.75
N GLY A 241 8.82 19.47 -2.96
CA GLY A 241 8.00 20.63 -3.23
C GLY A 241 6.99 20.83 -2.12
N LYS A 242 5.85 21.43 -2.46
CA LYS A 242 4.71 21.56 -1.55
C LYS A 242 3.45 21.01 -2.21
N SER A 243 2.56 20.46 -1.41
CA SER A 243 1.19 20.17 -1.80
C SER A 243 0.40 21.45 -2.06
N SER A 244 -0.79 21.30 -2.63
CA SER A 244 -1.77 22.37 -2.83
C SER A 244 -2.10 23.17 -1.55
N ARG A 245 -2.21 22.52 -0.37
CA ARG A 245 -2.38 23.21 0.93
C ARG A 245 -1.08 23.76 1.54
N GLY A 246 0.03 23.65 0.81
CA GLY A 246 1.33 24.19 1.21
C GLY A 246 2.13 23.29 2.15
N LEU A 247 1.70 22.04 2.37
CA LEU A 247 2.47 21.05 3.13
C LEU A 247 3.68 20.62 2.31
N LYS A 248 4.87 20.64 2.92
CA LYS A 248 6.08 20.15 2.25
C LYS A 248 6.01 18.64 2.06
N ILE A 249 6.32 18.18 0.84
CA ILE A 249 6.49 16.77 0.50
C ILE A 249 7.92 16.39 0.89
N TYR A 250 8.09 15.71 2.02
CA TYR A 250 9.40 15.39 2.59
C TYR A 250 9.95 14.08 2.02
N ALA A 251 11.27 14.07 1.82
CA ALA A 251 12.04 12.86 1.56
C ALA A 251 13.14 12.72 2.62
N MET A 252 13.47 11.47 2.94
CA MET A 252 14.69 11.12 3.65
C MET A 252 15.64 10.44 2.68
N GLU A 253 16.79 11.05 2.50
CA GLU A 253 17.95 10.46 1.85
C GLU A 253 18.73 9.63 2.87
N ILE A 254 19.14 8.42 2.51
CA ILE A 254 19.99 7.54 3.31
C ILE A 254 21.13 7.01 2.42
N SER A 255 22.37 7.39 2.73
CA SER A 255 23.63 7.01 2.06
C SER A 255 24.77 7.31 3.02
N ASP A 256 25.96 6.74 2.86
CA ASP A 256 27.14 7.16 3.63
C ASP A 256 27.70 8.53 3.22
N ASN A 257 27.28 9.07 2.06
CA ASN A 257 27.60 10.43 1.62
C ASN A 257 26.36 11.26 1.24
N PRO A 258 25.46 11.58 2.20
CA PRO A 258 24.19 12.20 1.89
C PRO A 258 24.36 13.65 1.42
N GLY A 259 23.79 13.96 0.25
CA GLY A 259 23.76 15.30 -0.34
C GLY A 259 24.26 15.32 -1.78
N ASP A 260 25.23 14.46 -2.09
CA ASP A 260 25.95 14.43 -3.35
C ASP A 260 25.78 13.06 -4.03
N HIS A 261 25.80 13.04 -5.36
CA HIS A 261 25.80 11.80 -6.14
C HIS A 261 27.23 11.30 -6.31
N GLU A 262 27.48 10.03 -6.02
CA GLU A 262 28.80 9.42 -6.16
C GLU A 262 28.91 8.58 -7.44
N LEU A 263 30.07 8.65 -8.09
CA LEU A 263 30.29 8.00 -9.38
C LEU A 263 30.11 6.49 -9.28
N GLY A 264 29.11 5.96 -9.98
CA GLY A 264 28.79 4.53 -10.01
C GLY A 264 27.98 4.00 -8.82
N GLU A 265 27.59 4.87 -7.87
CA GLU A 265 26.60 4.59 -6.83
C GLU A 265 25.19 4.75 -7.42
N PRO A 266 24.37 3.69 -7.52
CA PRO A 266 23.01 3.81 -8.03
C PRO A 266 22.10 4.57 -7.07
N GLU A 267 21.19 5.35 -7.63
CA GLU A 267 20.11 5.98 -6.86
C GLU A 267 18.84 5.13 -6.89
N PHE A 268 18.29 4.85 -5.71
CA PHE A 268 17.08 4.08 -5.49
C PHE A 268 15.98 4.96 -4.88
N ARG A 269 14.70 4.69 -5.21
CA ARG A 269 13.58 5.35 -4.54
C ARG A 269 12.43 4.44 -4.10
N TYR A 270 11.90 4.71 -2.92
CA TYR A 270 10.54 4.33 -2.55
C TYR A 270 9.66 5.56 -2.37
N THR A 271 8.47 5.51 -2.94
CA THR A 271 7.42 6.50 -2.70
C THR A 271 6.19 5.82 -2.11
N ALA A 272 5.43 6.55 -1.30
CA ALA A 272 4.18 6.07 -0.75
C ALA A 272 3.18 7.23 -0.60
N GLY A 273 1.92 6.86 -0.35
CA GLY A 273 0.85 7.83 -0.14
C GLY A 273 0.62 8.71 -1.36
N ILE A 274 0.68 8.13 -2.57
CA ILE A 274 0.16 8.75 -3.81
C ILE A 274 -1.33 9.02 -3.62
N HIS A 275 -2.05 8.01 -3.13
CA HIS A 275 -3.37 8.17 -2.51
C HIS A 275 -3.22 8.37 -1.01
N GLY A 276 -3.81 9.43 -0.48
CA GLY A 276 -3.65 9.79 0.93
C GLY A 276 -4.27 8.77 1.90
N ASN A 277 -5.29 8.02 1.46
CA ASN A 277 -5.96 6.99 2.24
C ASN A 277 -5.30 5.60 2.16
N GLU A 278 -4.25 5.44 1.37
CA GLU A 278 -3.46 4.21 1.28
C GLU A 278 -2.26 4.30 2.22
N VAL A 279 -2.53 4.10 3.51
CA VAL A 279 -1.67 4.50 4.62
C VAL A 279 -0.57 3.49 4.93
N LEU A 280 -0.75 2.22 4.60
CA LEU A 280 0.23 1.19 4.98
C LEU A 280 1.64 1.49 4.42
N GLY A 281 1.73 1.89 3.14
CA GLY A 281 3.01 2.24 2.52
C GLY A 281 3.70 3.40 3.23
N ARG A 282 2.94 4.42 3.66
CA ARG A 282 3.47 5.57 4.42
C ARG A 282 4.14 5.10 5.70
N GLU A 283 3.45 4.28 6.49
CA GLU A 283 3.97 3.81 7.77
C GLU A 283 5.14 2.86 7.59
N LEU A 284 5.11 1.96 6.61
CA LEU A 284 6.24 1.07 6.29
C LEU A 284 7.52 1.86 5.94
N LEU A 285 7.41 2.98 5.22
CA LEU A 285 8.60 3.82 4.93
C LEU A 285 9.14 4.52 6.17
N LEU A 286 8.28 4.95 7.10
CA LEU A 286 8.72 5.54 8.37
C LEU A 286 9.37 4.50 9.29
N LEU A 287 8.86 3.26 9.29
CA LEU A 287 9.46 2.13 9.97
C LEU A 287 10.81 1.76 9.35
N LEU A 288 10.90 1.74 8.01
CA LEU A 288 12.14 1.46 7.28
C LEU A 288 13.23 2.50 7.57
N MET A 289 12.89 3.79 7.65
CA MET A 289 13.83 4.85 8.05
C MET A 289 14.43 4.60 9.44
N GLN A 290 13.59 4.21 10.41
CA GLN A 290 14.04 3.87 11.76
C GLN A 290 14.91 2.61 11.75
N TYR A 291 14.48 1.57 11.04
CA TYR A 291 15.17 0.28 10.94
C TYR A 291 16.57 0.44 10.35
N LEU A 292 16.69 1.09 9.18
CA LEU A 292 17.98 1.30 8.50
C LEU A 292 18.96 2.08 9.39
N CYS A 293 18.51 3.14 10.07
CA CYS A 293 19.36 3.91 10.98
C CYS A 293 19.86 3.06 12.16
N ARG A 294 18.98 2.28 12.80
CA ARG A 294 19.33 1.46 13.97
C ARG A 294 20.26 0.30 13.59
N GLU A 295 19.90 -0.48 12.59
CA GLU A 295 20.71 -1.61 12.12
C GLU A 295 22.09 -1.17 11.62
N TYR A 296 22.18 0.00 10.97
CA TYR A 296 23.47 0.57 10.58
C TYR A 296 24.36 0.87 11.81
N ARG A 297 23.77 1.46 12.86
CA ARG A 297 24.45 1.77 14.12
C ARG A 297 24.87 0.50 14.87
N ASP A 298 24.02 -0.51 14.87
CA ASP A 298 24.26 -1.81 15.50
C ASP A 298 25.27 -2.67 14.74
N GLY A 299 25.61 -2.26 13.51
CA GLY A 299 26.68 -2.89 12.73
C GLY A 299 26.21 -4.05 11.87
N ASN A 300 24.92 -4.10 11.52
CA ASN A 300 24.38 -5.10 10.62
C ASN A 300 25.08 -5.00 9.24
N PRO A 301 25.79 -6.06 8.79
CA PRO A 301 26.57 -6.00 7.57
C PRO A 301 25.72 -5.80 6.31
N ARG A 302 24.50 -6.35 6.27
CA ARG A 302 23.57 -6.21 5.14
C ARG A 302 23.15 -4.75 4.96
N VAL A 303 22.68 -4.13 6.05
CA VAL A 303 22.24 -2.73 6.04
C VAL A 303 23.41 -1.78 5.78
N ARG A 304 24.60 -2.05 6.33
CA ARG A 304 25.79 -1.24 6.05
C ARG A 304 26.21 -1.28 4.60
N SER A 305 26.26 -2.46 3.98
CA SER A 305 26.55 -2.57 2.54
C SER A 305 25.51 -1.81 1.74
N LEU A 306 24.22 -2.01 2.05
CA LEU A 306 23.15 -1.33 1.32
C LEU A 306 23.27 0.20 1.38
N VAL A 307 23.58 0.77 2.55
CA VAL A 307 23.74 2.23 2.74
C VAL A 307 25.05 2.77 2.17
N HIS A 308 26.12 1.97 2.07
CA HIS A 308 27.41 2.38 1.47
C HIS A 308 27.42 2.25 -0.05
N ASP A 309 26.66 1.30 -0.58
CA ASP A 309 26.67 0.98 -2.00
C ASP A 309 25.52 1.62 -2.77
N THR A 310 24.52 2.19 -2.07
CA THR A 310 23.29 2.77 -2.65
C THR A 310 22.91 4.09 -2.01
N ARG A 311 22.47 5.03 -2.87
CA ARG A 311 21.79 6.24 -2.43
C ARG A 311 20.28 6.05 -2.39
N ILE A 312 19.72 5.93 -1.20
CA ILE A 312 18.32 5.56 -0.98
C ILE A 312 17.49 6.82 -0.72
N HIS A 313 16.40 7.01 -1.46
CA HIS A 313 15.45 8.10 -1.26
C HIS A 313 14.07 7.57 -0.87
N LEU A 314 13.62 7.88 0.35
CA LEU A 314 12.34 7.44 0.90
C LEU A 314 11.36 8.61 1.04
N VAL A 315 10.23 8.53 0.35
CA VAL A 315 9.17 9.57 0.34
C VAL A 315 7.87 8.99 0.92
N PRO A 316 7.59 9.18 2.22
CA PRO A 316 6.48 8.50 2.90
C PRO A 316 5.10 9.01 2.50
N SER A 317 4.99 10.20 1.91
CA SER A 317 3.68 10.78 1.55
C SER A 317 3.81 11.79 0.42
N LEU A 318 3.36 11.39 -0.78
CA LEU A 318 3.25 12.27 -1.94
C LEU A 318 2.00 13.15 -1.92
N ASN A 319 0.90 12.65 -1.34
CA ASN A 319 -0.34 13.37 -1.07
C ASN A 319 -0.58 13.54 0.45
N PRO A 320 0.18 14.42 1.13
CA PRO A 320 -0.03 14.66 2.56
C PRO A 320 -1.38 15.31 2.86
N ASP A 321 -1.97 16.03 1.91
CA ASP A 321 -3.27 16.70 2.10
C ASP A 321 -4.40 15.67 2.17
N GLY A 322 -4.43 14.72 1.23
CA GLY A 322 -5.38 13.60 1.23
C GLY A 322 -5.25 12.72 2.47
N TYR A 323 -4.02 12.49 2.96
CA TYR A 323 -3.79 11.74 4.19
C TYR A 323 -4.42 12.42 5.41
N GLU A 324 -4.25 13.74 5.57
CA GLU A 324 -4.86 14.45 6.71
C GLU A 324 -6.39 14.42 6.68
N VAL A 325 -7.00 14.31 5.48
CA VAL A 325 -8.45 14.11 5.34
C VAL A 325 -8.84 12.68 5.75
N ALA A 326 -8.12 11.66 5.27
CA ALA A 326 -8.39 10.27 5.64
C ALA A 326 -8.20 10.03 7.15
N ALA A 327 -7.13 10.58 7.73
CA ALA A 327 -6.77 10.43 9.14
C ALA A 327 -7.77 11.09 10.11
N GLN A 328 -8.58 12.05 9.65
CA GLN A 328 -9.66 12.63 10.47
C GLN A 328 -10.76 11.63 10.79
N MET A 329 -11.08 10.72 9.87
CA MET A 329 -12.01 9.62 10.12
C MET A 329 -11.31 8.46 10.85
N GLY A 330 -10.08 8.16 10.44
CA GLY A 330 -9.29 7.06 10.98
C GLY A 330 -9.57 5.71 10.32
N SER A 331 -8.79 4.70 10.72
CA SER A 331 -8.88 3.32 10.22
C SER A 331 -10.28 2.73 10.41
N GLY A 332 -10.82 2.11 9.36
CA GLY A 332 -12.14 1.46 9.36
C GLY A 332 -13.36 2.40 9.36
N PHE A 333 -13.16 3.72 9.30
CA PHE A 333 -14.25 4.71 9.33
C PHE A 333 -14.33 5.60 8.07
N GLY A 334 -13.26 5.63 7.27
CA GLY A 334 -13.31 6.24 5.94
C GLY A 334 -14.04 5.34 4.94
N ASN A 335 -14.79 5.95 4.01
CA ASN A 335 -15.19 5.23 2.80
C ASN A 335 -13.98 5.01 1.87
N TRP A 336 -14.15 4.20 0.83
CA TRP A 336 -13.06 3.77 -0.06
C TRP A 336 -12.27 4.89 -0.77
N ALA A 337 -12.88 6.07 -0.90
CA ALA A 337 -12.37 7.17 -1.72
C ALA A 337 -11.95 8.41 -0.91
N LEU A 338 -12.31 8.48 0.37
CA LEU A 338 -12.04 9.64 1.22
C LEU A 338 -10.53 9.82 1.42
N GLY A 339 -9.97 10.89 0.85
CA GLY A 339 -8.53 11.18 0.93
C GLY A 339 -7.69 10.58 -0.19
N LEU A 340 -8.33 10.00 -1.23
CA LEU A 340 -7.64 9.45 -2.40
C LEU A 340 -7.00 10.56 -3.26
N TRP A 341 -7.81 11.51 -3.71
CA TRP A 341 -7.39 12.59 -4.59
C TRP A 341 -6.61 13.69 -3.86
N THR A 342 -5.90 14.52 -4.63
CA THR A 342 -5.37 15.81 -4.13
C THR A 342 -6.51 16.76 -3.76
N GLU A 343 -6.20 17.85 -3.05
CA GLU A 343 -7.18 18.90 -2.76
C GLU A 343 -7.84 19.47 -4.03
N GLU A 344 -7.08 19.49 -5.13
CA GLU A 344 -7.52 20.00 -6.43
C GLU A 344 -8.36 18.96 -7.21
N GLY A 345 -8.51 17.74 -6.68
CA GLY A 345 -9.32 16.66 -7.27
C GLY A 345 -8.58 15.80 -8.30
N PHE A 346 -7.24 15.87 -8.35
CA PHE A 346 -6.44 15.03 -9.24
C PHE A 346 -6.06 13.71 -8.57
N ASP A 347 -5.98 12.65 -9.37
CA ASP A 347 -5.35 11.40 -8.98
C ASP A 347 -3.87 11.47 -9.36
N ILE A 348 -2.98 11.57 -8.36
CA ILE A 348 -1.53 11.67 -8.61
C ILE A 348 -1.03 10.45 -9.41
N TYR A 349 -1.61 9.26 -9.22
CA TYR A 349 -1.17 8.06 -9.92
C TYR A 349 -1.31 8.21 -11.44
N GLU A 350 -2.35 8.92 -11.91
CA GLU A 350 -2.76 9.02 -13.33
C GLU A 350 -2.54 10.43 -13.95
N ASP A 351 -1.99 11.38 -13.19
CA ASP A 351 -1.86 12.78 -13.60
C ASP A 351 -0.51 13.09 -14.30
N PHE A 352 0.29 12.08 -14.66
CA PHE A 352 1.55 12.23 -15.40
C PHE A 352 1.33 12.37 -16.92
N PRO A 353 2.31 12.92 -17.69
CA PRO A 353 2.20 12.97 -19.14
C PRO A 353 2.06 11.57 -19.76
N ASP A 354 1.04 11.37 -20.60
CA ASP A 354 0.94 10.19 -21.44
C ASP A 354 2.03 10.21 -22.53
N LEU A 355 3.10 9.44 -22.28
CA LEU A 355 4.22 9.24 -23.19
C LEU A 355 4.06 7.95 -24.03
N ASN A 356 3.19 7.02 -23.63
CA ASN A 356 2.90 5.80 -24.35
C ASN A 356 2.33 6.12 -25.74
N SER A 357 1.32 7.00 -25.79
CA SER A 357 0.72 7.46 -27.05
C SER A 357 1.74 8.12 -27.97
N VAL A 358 2.70 8.85 -27.40
CA VAL A 358 3.79 9.51 -28.16
C VAL A 358 4.73 8.46 -28.75
N LEU A 359 5.18 7.49 -27.94
CA LEU A 359 6.07 6.43 -28.37
C LEU A 359 5.42 5.57 -29.45
N TRP A 360 4.24 5.02 -29.19
CA TRP A 360 3.57 4.09 -30.10
C TRP A 360 3.19 4.76 -31.41
N GLY A 361 2.75 6.02 -31.36
CA GLY A 361 2.51 6.80 -32.57
C GLY A 361 3.80 7.04 -33.39
N ALA A 362 4.96 7.18 -32.74
CA ALA A 362 6.24 7.30 -33.43
C ALA A 362 6.71 5.96 -34.01
N GLU A 363 6.49 4.85 -33.31
CA GLU A 363 6.78 3.49 -33.79
C GLU A 363 6.01 3.16 -35.06
N GLU A 364 4.71 3.44 -35.10
CA GLU A 364 3.85 3.23 -36.28
C GLU A 364 4.36 4.00 -37.50
N ARG A 365 4.92 5.20 -37.27
CA ARG A 365 5.51 6.06 -38.32
C ARG A 365 6.96 5.70 -38.64
N LYS A 366 7.53 4.67 -37.99
CA LYS A 366 8.93 4.24 -38.10
C LYS A 366 9.92 5.37 -37.79
N TRP A 367 9.58 6.19 -36.79
CA TRP A 367 10.39 7.32 -36.33
C TRP A 367 11.35 6.92 -35.20
N VAL A 368 11.13 5.78 -34.55
CA VAL A 368 11.99 5.28 -33.47
C VAL A 368 13.14 4.43 -34.04
N PRO A 369 14.40 4.58 -33.58
CA PRO A 369 14.89 5.57 -32.61
C PRO A 369 15.39 6.89 -33.24
N PHE A 370 15.35 7.03 -34.57
CA PHE A 370 16.11 8.08 -35.29
C PHE A 370 15.54 9.51 -35.17
N ARG A 371 14.21 9.66 -35.10
CA ARG A 371 13.52 10.95 -34.94
C ARG A 371 12.93 11.12 -33.55
N VAL A 372 12.50 10.02 -32.94
CA VAL A 372 11.99 9.97 -31.57
C VAL A 372 12.80 8.91 -30.85
N PRO A 373 13.44 9.22 -29.70
CA PRO A 373 14.23 8.23 -28.99
C PRO A 373 13.32 7.14 -28.40
N ASN A 374 13.87 5.95 -28.14
CA ASN A 374 13.16 4.85 -27.47
C ASN A 374 13.29 4.89 -25.94
N ASN A 375 13.89 5.95 -25.40
CA ASN A 375 14.11 6.22 -23.98
C ASN A 375 14.19 7.73 -23.73
N ASN A 376 13.95 8.16 -22.49
CA ASN A 376 13.97 9.56 -22.09
C ASN A 376 13.21 10.50 -23.05
N LEU A 377 11.97 10.14 -23.37
CA LEU A 377 11.09 10.92 -24.23
C LEU A 377 10.87 12.31 -23.63
N PRO A 378 10.92 13.39 -24.42
CA PRO A 378 10.70 14.74 -23.89
C PRO A 378 9.26 14.91 -23.40
N ILE A 379 9.08 15.65 -22.30
CA ILE A 379 7.76 16.04 -21.83
C ILE A 379 7.11 16.97 -22.88
N PRO A 380 5.85 16.71 -23.30
CA PRO A 380 5.17 17.58 -24.25
C PRO A 380 5.09 19.03 -23.76
N GLU A 381 5.41 20.01 -24.61
CA GLU A 381 5.41 21.45 -24.26
C GLU A 381 4.08 21.91 -23.62
N ARG A 382 2.95 21.35 -24.07
CA ARG A 382 1.62 21.61 -23.51
C ARG A 382 1.53 21.31 -22.01
N TYR A 383 2.27 20.32 -21.53
CA TYR A 383 2.28 19.88 -20.13
C TYR A 383 3.20 20.75 -19.27
N LEU A 384 4.26 21.30 -19.87
CA LEU A 384 5.17 22.26 -19.23
C LEU A 384 4.57 23.66 -19.10
N SER A 385 3.46 23.94 -19.79
CA SER A 385 2.76 25.21 -19.67
C SER A 385 2.33 25.48 -18.21
N PRO A 386 2.47 26.73 -17.72
CA PRO A 386 1.90 27.14 -16.44
C PRO A 386 0.39 26.93 -16.35
N ASP A 387 -0.31 26.99 -17.49
CA ASP A 387 -1.76 26.83 -17.59
C ASP A 387 -2.19 25.35 -17.74
N ALA A 388 -1.26 24.40 -17.73
CA ALA A 388 -1.59 22.98 -17.84
C ALA A 388 -2.30 22.48 -16.58
N THR A 389 -3.37 21.71 -16.76
CA THR A 389 -4.14 21.05 -15.70
C THR A 389 -3.36 19.87 -15.16
N VAL A 390 -2.45 20.15 -14.24
CA VAL A 390 -1.56 19.19 -13.58
C VAL A 390 -1.42 19.61 -12.13
N SER A 391 -1.55 18.65 -11.22
CA SER A 391 -1.41 18.86 -9.79
C SER A 391 -0.03 19.42 -9.40
N THR A 392 -0.02 20.22 -8.34
CA THR A 392 1.23 20.81 -7.82
C THR A 392 2.21 19.72 -7.35
N GLU A 393 1.67 18.63 -6.80
CA GLU A 393 2.38 17.46 -6.34
C GLU A 393 3.10 16.76 -7.51
N VAL A 394 2.41 16.48 -8.63
CA VAL A 394 3.03 15.84 -9.80
C VAL A 394 4.14 16.68 -10.40
N ARG A 395 3.97 18.01 -10.48
CA ARG A 395 5.05 18.92 -10.94
C ARG A 395 6.30 18.81 -10.05
N ALA A 396 6.12 18.73 -8.74
CA ALA A 396 7.22 18.56 -7.79
C ALA A 396 7.88 17.17 -7.93
N ILE A 397 7.09 16.12 -8.17
CA ILE A 397 7.59 14.77 -8.38
C ILE A 397 8.42 14.72 -9.67
N ILE A 398 7.91 15.22 -10.80
CA ILE A 398 8.62 15.23 -12.09
C ILE A 398 9.97 15.95 -11.95
N ALA A 399 9.99 17.15 -11.36
CA ALA A 399 11.23 17.88 -11.14
C ALA A 399 12.23 17.13 -10.25
N TRP A 400 11.73 16.34 -9.29
CA TRP A 400 12.55 15.47 -8.46
C TRP A 400 13.08 14.26 -9.23
N MET A 401 12.29 13.66 -10.12
CA MET A 401 12.70 12.56 -10.98
C MET A 401 13.77 12.99 -12.00
N GLU A 402 13.67 14.20 -12.56
CA GLU A 402 14.66 14.72 -13.52
C GLU A 402 15.99 15.12 -12.85
N LYS A 403 15.95 15.50 -11.57
CA LYS A 403 17.12 15.97 -10.83
C LYS A 403 18.08 14.84 -10.42
N ASN A 404 17.56 13.64 -10.22
CA ASN A 404 18.22 12.53 -9.55
C ASN A 404 18.28 11.34 -10.53
N PRO A 405 19.46 10.77 -10.83
CA PRO A 405 19.59 9.63 -11.74
C PRO A 405 19.06 8.30 -11.17
N PHE A 406 17.77 8.26 -10.83
CA PHE A 406 17.11 7.05 -10.33
C PHE A 406 17.24 5.87 -11.30
N VAL A 407 17.61 4.71 -10.75
CA VAL A 407 17.82 3.47 -11.49
C VAL A 407 16.66 2.50 -11.26
N LEU A 408 16.24 2.35 -10.01
CA LEU A 408 15.15 1.48 -9.59
C LEU A 408 14.28 2.20 -8.58
N GLY A 409 12.98 1.98 -8.66
CA GLY A 409 12.08 2.43 -7.63
C GLY A 409 10.78 1.64 -7.56
N ALA A 410 10.00 1.92 -6.54
CA ALA A 410 8.62 1.49 -6.49
C ALA A 410 7.74 2.48 -5.73
N ASN A 411 6.47 2.55 -6.12
CA ASN A 411 5.44 3.25 -5.40
C ASN A 411 4.57 2.26 -4.61
N LEU A 412 4.36 2.54 -3.33
CA LEU A 412 3.62 1.69 -2.39
C LEU A 412 2.17 2.16 -2.28
N ASN A 413 1.24 1.25 -2.57
CA ASN A 413 -0.21 1.46 -2.65
C ASN A 413 -0.96 0.46 -1.76
N GLY A 414 -2.28 0.62 -1.66
CA GLY A 414 -3.19 -0.24 -0.90
C GLY A 414 -4.49 -0.55 -1.64
N GLY A 415 -5.29 -1.45 -1.08
CA GLY A 415 -6.60 -1.86 -1.62
C GLY A 415 -6.58 -3.19 -2.38
N GLU A 416 -5.39 -3.69 -2.70
CA GLU A 416 -5.13 -5.01 -3.28
C GLU A 416 -3.81 -5.56 -2.72
N ARG A 417 -3.49 -6.81 -3.07
CA ARG A 417 -2.27 -7.47 -2.59
C ARG A 417 -1.52 -8.16 -3.74
N LEU A 418 -0.73 -7.38 -4.47
CA LEU A 418 0.01 -7.81 -5.66
C LEU A 418 1.08 -6.78 -6.06
N VAL A 419 1.98 -7.14 -6.97
CA VAL A 419 2.92 -6.22 -7.62
C VAL A 419 2.53 -6.03 -9.09
N SER A 420 2.25 -4.79 -9.48
CA SER A 420 1.97 -4.41 -10.86
C SER A 420 3.23 -3.86 -11.54
N TYR A 421 3.50 -4.31 -12.76
CA TYR A 421 4.63 -3.86 -13.57
C TYR A 421 4.20 -3.29 -14.93
N PRO A 422 4.99 -2.36 -15.52
CA PRO A 422 4.67 -1.70 -16.79
C PRO A 422 4.47 -2.67 -17.99
N TYR A 423 3.78 -2.25 -19.05
CA TYR A 423 3.03 -0.99 -19.13
C TYR A 423 1.72 -1.04 -18.35
N ASP A 424 1.29 0.11 -17.82
CA ASP A 424 -0.04 0.30 -17.26
C ASP A 424 -1.07 0.66 -18.34
N MET A 425 -0.66 1.36 -19.41
CA MET A 425 -1.56 1.65 -20.53
C MET A 425 -1.70 0.44 -21.45
N ALA A 426 -2.94 0.07 -21.79
CA ALA A 426 -3.18 -0.95 -22.82
C ALA A 426 -3.00 -0.38 -24.23
N ARG A 427 -2.15 -1.03 -25.02
CA ARG A 427 -1.97 -0.70 -26.44
C ARG A 427 -3.13 -1.27 -27.26
N THR A 428 -3.81 -0.42 -28.04
CA THR A 428 -4.85 -0.87 -28.96
C THR A 428 -4.24 -1.77 -30.05
N PRO A 429 -4.67 -3.03 -30.18
CA PRO A 429 -4.09 -3.92 -31.18
C PRO A 429 -4.39 -3.42 -32.59
N SER A 430 -3.43 -3.55 -33.51
CA SER A 430 -3.64 -3.24 -34.92
C SER A 430 -4.62 -4.23 -35.55
N GLN A 431 -5.21 -3.86 -36.69
CA GLN A 431 -6.14 -4.75 -37.39
C GLN A 431 -5.49 -6.06 -37.87
N GLU A 432 -4.19 -6.03 -38.17
CA GLU A 432 -3.40 -7.24 -38.47
C GLU A 432 -3.19 -8.11 -37.22
N GLN A 433 -2.93 -7.49 -36.06
CA GLN A 433 -2.80 -8.21 -34.78
C GLN A 433 -4.11 -8.83 -34.34
N LEU A 434 -5.24 -8.11 -34.48
CA LEU A 434 -6.58 -8.66 -34.23
C LEU A 434 -6.89 -9.85 -35.14
N LEU A 435 -6.50 -9.77 -36.42
CA LEU A 435 -6.69 -10.87 -37.37
C LEU A 435 -5.81 -12.08 -37.02
N ALA A 436 -4.55 -11.84 -36.65
CA ALA A 436 -3.63 -12.89 -36.20
C ALA A 436 -4.15 -13.56 -34.91
N ALA A 437 -4.61 -12.77 -33.95
CA ALA A 437 -5.23 -13.26 -32.71
C ALA A 437 -6.46 -14.13 -32.98
N ALA A 438 -7.36 -13.65 -33.85
CA ALA A 438 -8.54 -14.41 -34.25
C ALA A 438 -8.18 -15.73 -34.97
N MET A 439 -7.10 -15.74 -35.76
CA MET A 439 -6.61 -16.96 -36.42
C MET A 439 -5.95 -17.93 -35.42
N ALA A 440 -5.21 -17.44 -34.43
CA ALA A 440 -4.60 -18.26 -33.37
C ALA A 440 -5.66 -18.88 -32.45
N ALA A 441 -6.64 -18.08 -32.01
CA ALA A 441 -7.80 -18.55 -31.25
C ALA A 441 -8.59 -19.63 -32.02
N ALA A 442 -8.77 -19.45 -33.34
CA ALA A 442 -9.40 -20.46 -34.19
C ALA A 442 -8.59 -21.77 -34.32
N ARG A 443 -7.28 -21.75 -34.03
CA ARG A 443 -6.40 -22.93 -33.99
C ARG A 443 -6.33 -23.59 -32.60
N GLY A 444 -6.95 -23.00 -31.60
CA GLY A 444 -6.85 -23.46 -30.21
C GLY A 444 -5.46 -23.23 -29.60
N GLU A 445 -4.72 -22.26 -30.13
CA GLU A 445 -3.47 -21.78 -29.54
C GLU A 445 -3.83 -20.86 -28.35
N ASP A 446 -3.10 -20.99 -27.23
CA ASP A 446 -3.36 -20.22 -26.01
C ASP A 446 -3.23 -18.70 -26.27
N GLU A 447 -4.10 -17.89 -25.67
CA GLU A 447 -4.15 -16.43 -25.84
C GLU A 447 -2.84 -15.71 -25.44
N GLU A 448 -1.92 -16.40 -24.77
CA GLU A 448 -0.65 -15.84 -24.27
C GLU A 448 0.31 -15.38 -25.38
N GLU A 449 0.37 -16.05 -26.53
CA GLU A 449 1.34 -15.68 -27.60
C GLU A 449 0.99 -14.37 -28.33
N VAL A 450 -0.28 -13.95 -28.31
CA VAL A 450 -0.72 -12.67 -28.91
C VAL A 450 -0.34 -11.47 -28.03
N SER A 451 -0.12 -11.71 -26.74
CA SER A 451 0.09 -10.70 -25.70
C SER A 451 1.47 -10.04 -25.71
N GLU A 452 2.48 -10.61 -26.36
CA GLU A 452 3.87 -10.09 -26.30
C GLU A 452 4.00 -8.67 -26.89
N ALA A 453 3.11 -8.28 -27.82
CA ALA A 453 3.14 -6.96 -28.46
C ALA A 453 2.73 -5.80 -27.54
N GLN A 454 2.22 -6.09 -26.34
CA GLN A 454 1.83 -5.11 -25.32
C GLN A 454 2.86 -4.96 -24.19
N GLU A 455 3.90 -5.79 -24.19
CA GLU A 455 4.90 -5.79 -23.12
C GLU A 455 6.01 -4.75 -23.37
N THR A 456 6.63 -4.27 -22.30
CA THR A 456 7.81 -3.40 -22.42
C THR A 456 8.98 -4.17 -23.05
N PRO A 457 9.92 -3.48 -23.73
CA PRO A 457 11.19 -4.08 -24.12
C PRO A 457 11.95 -4.77 -22.97
N ASP A 458 11.76 -4.28 -21.73
CA ASP A 458 12.36 -4.79 -20.49
C ASP A 458 11.43 -5.73 -19.68
N HIS A 459 10.42 -6.36 -20.30
CA HIS A 459 9.41 -7.14 -19.57
C HIS A 459 10.01 -8.28 -18.72
N ALA A 460 11.06 -8.94 -19.22
CA ALA A 460 11.71 -10.04 -18.53
C ALA A 460 12.37 -9.60 -17.21
N ILE A 461 12.94 -8.39 -17.18
CA ILE A 461 13.52 -7.85 -15.94
C ILE A 461 12.44 -7.28 -15.04
N PHE A 462 11.39 -6.64 -15.57
CA PHE A 462 10.25 -6.19 -14.77
C PHE A 462 9.55 -7.35 -14.03
N ARG A 463 9.31 -8.48 -14.72
CA ARG A 463 8.77 -9.69 -14.10
C ARG A 463 9.68 -10.22 -13.00
N TRP A 464 10.99 -10.24 -13.23
CA TRP A 464 11.95 -10.65 -12.20
C TRP A 464 11.90 -9.73 -10.97
N LEU A 465 11.93 -8.42 -11.18
CA LEU A 465 11.86 -7.43 -10.11
C LEU A 465 10.54 -7.57 -9.32
N ALA A 466 9.41 -7.75 -9.99
CA ALA A 466 8.12 -7.98 -9.34
C ALA A 466 8.11 -9.28 -8.52
N ILE A 467 8.64 -10.38 -9.08
CA ILE A 467 8.77 -11.67 -8.37
C ILE A 467 9.68 -11.54 -7.15
N SER A 468 10.77 -10.78 -7.24
CA SER A 468 11.71 -10.61 -6.13
C SER A 468 11.05 -10.01 -4.89
N PHE A 469 10.07 -9.14 -5.08
CA PHE A 469 9.26 -8.58 -3.99
C PHE A 469 8.14 -9.53 -3.59
N ALA A 470 7.33 -10.02 -4.54
CA ALA A 470 6.15 -10.83 -4.24
C ALA A 470 6.50 -12.16 -3.54
N SER A 471 7.61 -12.81 -3.94
CA SER A 471 8.06 -14.08 -3.37
C SER A 471 8.71 -13.95 -1.99
N THR A 472 9.17 -12.76 -1.61
CA THR A 472 9.74 -12.48 -0.28
C THR A 472 8.72 -11.87 0.67
N HIS A 473 7.60 -11.37 0.14
CA HIS A 473 6.45 -10.97 0.94
C HIS A 473 5.71 -12.20 1.51
N LEU A 474 5.47 -12.22 2.83
CA LEU A 474 4.98 -13.44 3.51
C LEU A 474 3.63 -13.96 3.03
N THR A 475 2.75 -13.08 2.54
CA THR A 475 1.38 -13.47 2.16
C THR A 475 1.00 -13.21 0.71
N MET A 476 1.89 -12.70 -0.15
CA MET A 476 1.51 -12.21 -1.49
C MET A 476 1.40 -13.33 -2.53
N THR A 477 2.13 -14.43 -2.34
CA THR A 477 2.21 -15.58 -3.26
C THR A 477 1.36 -16.79 -2.83
N GLU A 478 0.25 -16.55 -2.15
CA GLU A 478 -0.65 -17.62 -1.66
C GLU A 478 -1.64 -18.06 -2.75
N PRO A 479 -1.49 -19.25 -3.38
CA PRO A 479 -2.29 -19.65 -4.55
C PRO A 479 -3.75 -20.01 -4.24
N TYR A 480 -4.09 -20.18 -2.96
CA TYR A 480 -5.45 -20.51 -2.51
C TYR A 480 -6.24 -19.28 -2.06
N ARG A 481 -5.60 -18.09 -1.97
CA ARG A 481 -6.29 -16.85 -1.65
C ARG A 481 -6.65 -16.13 -2.96
N GLY A 482 -7.91 -15.71 -3.08
CA GLY A 482 -8.35 -14.85 -4.18
C GLY A 482 -7.85 -13.40 -4.04
N GLY A 483 -8.19 -12.56 -5.02
CA GLY A 483 -7.98 -11.11 -4.95
C GLY A 483 -8.79 -10.49 -3.81
N CYS A 484 -8.47 -9.24 -3.44
CA CYS A 484 -9.18 -8.56 -2.37
C CYS A 484 -10.60 -8.20 -2.81
N GLN A 485 -10.71 -7.51 -3.95
CA GLN A 485 -11.97 -6.91 -4.40
C GLN A 485 -12.61 -7.66 -5.57
N ALA A 486 -11.80 -8.30 -6.41
CA ALA A 486 -12.25 -8.97 -7.63
C ALA A 486 -11.48 -10.28 -7.84
N GLN A 487 -11.55 -10.85 -9.04
CA GLN A 487 -10.78 -12.03 -9.41
C GLN A 487 -9.29 -11.80 -9.16
N ASP A 488 -8.59 -12.85 -8.73
CA ASP A 488 -7.12 -12.81 -8.71
C ASP A 488 -6.57 -12.81 -10.14
N TYR A 489 -6.00 -11.68 -10.56
CA TYR A 489 -5.34 -11.52 -11.86
C TYR A 489 -3.88 -12.02 -11.86
N THR A 490 -3.37 -12.48 -10.72
CA THR A 490 -1.97 -12.91 -10.57
C THR A 490 -1.78 -14.41 -10.76
N GLY A 491 -2.86 -15.19 -10.75
CA GLY A 491 -2.80 -16.66 -10.78
C GLY A 491 -2.01 -17.25 -9.61
N GLY A 492 -2.05 -16.60 -8.44
CA GLY A 492 -1.30 -16.97 -7.25
C GLY A 492 0.18 -16.58 -7.23
N MET A 493 0.73 -15.98 -8.31
CA MET A 493 2.13 -15.54 -8.35
C MET A 493 2.36 -14.19 -7.65
N GLY A 494 1.28 -13.46 -7.30
CA GLY A 494 1.38 -12.15 -6.65
C GLY A 494 1.90 -11.04 -7.57
N ILE A 495 2.01 -11.27 -8.88
CA ILE A 495 2.46 -10.29 -9.87
C ILE A 495 1.48 -10.18 -11.03
N VAL A 496 1.37 -8.99 -11.63
CA VAL A 496 0.51 -8.75 -12.80
C VAL A 496 1.07 -7.63 -13.67
N ASN A 497 0.81 -7.68 -14.98
CA ASN A 497 1.04 -6.52 -15.84
C ASN A 497 -0.09 -5.48 -15.63
N GLY A 498 0.27 -4.20 -15.52
CA GLY A 498 -0.70 -3.14 -15.23
C GLY A 498 -1.83 -3.03 -16.25
N ALA A 499 -1.50 -3.07 -17.54
CA ALA A 499 -2.47 -3.00 -18.63
C ALA A 499 -3.42 -4.21 -18.68
N LYS A 500 -2.95 -5.41 -18.29
CA LYS A 500 -3.78 -6.62 -18.18
C LYS A 500 -4.74 -6.58 -17.00
N TRP A 501 -4.38 -5.87 -15.93
CA TRP A 501 -5.19 -5.80 -14.72
C TRP A 501 -6.20 -4.66 -14.76
N LYS A 502 -5.72 -3.41 -14.80
CA LYS A 502 -6.53 -2.19 -14.81
C LYS A 502 -5.84 -1.15 -15.71
N PRO A 503 -6.17 -1.12 -17.01
CA PRO A 503 -5.46 -0.28 -17.95
C PRO A 503 -5.67 1.21 -17.66
N ARG A 504 -4.57 1.93 -17.49
CA ARG A 504 -4.55 3.36 -17.12
C ARG A 504 -3.51 4.10 -17.93
N SER A 505 -3.81 5.34 -18.30
CA SER A 505 -2.90 6.22 -19.04
C SER A 505 -2.34 7.30 -18.12
N GLY A 506 -1.16 7.83 -18.43
CA GLY A 506 -0.57 8.91 -17.65
C GLY A 506 -0.09 8.46 -16.27
N THR A 507 0.36 7.20 -16.16
CA THR A 507 0.77 6.66 -14.87
C THR A 507 2.21 7.03 -14.49
N ILE A 508 2.48 7.11 -13.19
CA ILE A 508 3.84 7.33 -12.67
C ILE A 508 4.84 6.26 -13.16
N ASN A 509 4.39 5.01 -13.25
CA ASN A 509 5.17 3.86 -13.72
C ASN A 509 5.63 4.03 -15.17
N ASP A 510 4.67 4.25 -16.06
CA ASP A 510 4.93 4.39 -17.50
C ASP A 510 5.75 5.66 -17.76
N PHE A 511 5.45 6.75 -17.03
CA PHE A 511 6.25 7.97 -17.09
C PHE A 511 7.70 7.74 -16.63
N SER A 512 7.91 7.06 -15.51
CA SER A 512 9.24 6.74 -14.99
C SER A 512 10.07 5.99 -16.03
N TYR A 513 9.50 4.93 -16.61
CA TYR A 513 10.17 4.10 -17.60
C TYR A 513 10.43 4.86 -18.92
N LEU A 514 9.47 5.66 -19.39
CA LEU A 514 9.58 6.31 -20.71
C LEU A 514 10.36 7.64 -20.69
N HIS A 515 10.34 8.36 -19.57
CA HIS A 515 10.97 9.68 -19.44
C HIS A 515 12.35 9.64 -18.75
N THR A 516 12.56 8.69 -17.85
CA THR A 516 13.79 8.59 -17.05
C THR A 516 14.53 7.27 -17.34
N ASN A 517 15.58 6.97 -16.58
CA ASN A 517 16.23 5.64 -16.60
C ASN A 517 15.60 4.66 -15.59
N CYS A 518 14.70 5.14 -14.74
CA CYS A 518 14.23 4.41 -13.57
C CYS A 518 13.19 3.37 -13.95
N LEU A 519 13.47 2.11 -13.64
CA LEU A 519 12.49 1.03 -13.66
C LEU A 519 11.61 1.17 -12.41
N GLU A 520 10.32 1.43 -12.59
CA GLU A 520 9.38 1.61 -11.47
C GLU A 520 8.29 0.53 -11.45
N LEU A 521 7.96 0.04 -10.24
CA LEU A 521 6.86 -0.88 -9.97
C LEU A 521 5.79 -0.22 -9.08
N SER A 522 4.54 -0.68 -9.20
CA SER A 522 3.48 -0.38 -8.22
C SER A 522 3.25 -1.58 -7.32
N ILE A 523 3.48 -1.42 -6.02
CA ILE A 523 3.35 -2.50 -5.04
C ILE A 523 2.09 -2.24 -4.21
N TYR A 524 1.11 -3.15 -4.28
CA TYR A 524 -0.11 -3.10 -3.48
C TYR A 524 0.07 -4.03 -2.27
N LEU A 525 0.11 -3.44 -1.09
CA LEU A 525 0.59 -4.09 0.12
C LEU A 525 -0.47 -4.95 0.83
N GLY A 526 -1.75 -4.64 0.66
CA GLY A 526 -2.85 -5.31 1.34
C GLY A 526 -4.23 -4.76 0.99
N CYS A 527 -5.27 -5.52 1.35
CA CYS A 527 -6.67 -5.23 1.02
C CYS A 527 -7.22 -4.00 1.74
N ASP A 528 -6.84 -3.82 3.01
CA ASP A 528 -7.21 -2.64 3.79
C ASP A 528 -6.29 -1.48 3.42
N LYS A 529 -6.86 -0.39 2.91
CA LYS A 529 -6.11 0.80 2.54
C LYS A 529 -5.57 1.54 3.77
N PHE A 530 -6.31 1.49 4.88
CA PHE A 530 -5.98 2.18 6.12
C PHE A 530 -6.08 1.18 7.30
N PRO A 531 -5.15 0.21 7.37
CA PRO A 531 -5.17 -0.83 8.39
C PRO A 531 -5.02 -0.24 9.78
N HIS A 532 -5.68 -0.86 10.76
CA HIS A 532 -5.65 -0.39 12.14
C HIS A 532 -4.24 -0.51 12.73
N GLU A 533 -3.86 0.39 13.66
CA GLU A 533 -2.52 0.44 14.26
C GLU A 533 -2.05 -0.90 14.85
N SER A 534 -2.98 -1.69 15.36
CA SER A 534 -2.71 -3.03 15.90
C SER A 534 -2.21 -4.05 14.86
N GLU A 535 -2.39 -3.78 13.57
CA GLU A 535 -1.95 -4.63 12.46
C GLU A 535 -0.56 -4.23 11.94
N LEU A 536 -0.10 -2.99 12.20
CA LEU A 536 1.18 -2.48 11.70
C LEU A 536 2.40 -3.34 12.06
N PRO A 537 2.55 -3.92 13.27
CA PRO A 537 3.68 -4.78 13.59
C PRO A 537 3.75 -6.03 12.70
N ARG A 538 2.58 -6.59 12.37
CA ARG A 538 2.50 -7.77 11.50
C ARG A 538 2.74 -7.38 10.04
N GLU A 539 2.16 -6.27 9.59
CA GLU A 539 2.37 -5.81 8.22
C GLU A 539 3.81 -5.39 7.96
N TRP A 540 4.51 -4.85 8.96
CA TRP A 540 5.95 -4.64 8.90
C TRP A 540 6.69 -5.94 8.65
N GLU A 541 6.39 -7.00 9.40
CA GLU A 541 7.06 -8.28 9.23
C GLU A 541 6.71 -8.97 7.91
N ASN A 542 5.49 -8.80 7.41
CA ASN A 542 5.10 -9.28 6.08
C ASN A 542 5.94 -8.64 4.94
N ASN A 543 6.42 -7.41 5.14
CA ASN A 543 7.02 -6.57 4.10
C ASN A 543 8.53 -6.31 4.26
N LYS A 544 9.07 -6.39 5.48
CA LYS A 544 10.46 -5.98 5.81
C LYS A 544 11.48 -6.65 4.88
N GLU A 545 11.40 -7.96 4.71
CA GLU A 545 12.35 -8.70 3.86
C GLU A 545 12.18 -8.34 2.38
N ALA A 546 10.94 -8.13 1.93
CA ALA A 546 10.63 -7.74 0.55
C ALA A 546 11.14 -6.35 0.21
N LEU A 547 10.99 -5.39 1.13
CA LEU A 547 11.52 -4.03 0.99
C LEU A 547 13.05 -4.03 0.85
N LEU A 548 13.76 -4.79 1.68
CA LEU A 548 15.22 -4.89 1.62
C LEU A 548 15.68 -5.61 0.34
N THR A 549 15.08 -6.76 0.02
CA THR A 549 15.43 -7.57 -1.15
C THR A 549 15.25 -6.81 -2.46
N PHE A 550 14.19 -6.00 -2.55
CA PHE A 550 13.93 -5.19 -3.74
C PHE A 550 14.94 -4.06 -3.90
N MET A 551 15.31 -3.37 -2.81
CA MET A 551 16.39 -2.37 -2.86
C MET A 551 17.70 -2.98 -3.37
N GLU A 552 18.04 -4.18 -2.92
CA GLU A 552 19.25 -4.90 -3.35
C GLU A 552 19.24 -5.23 -4.86
N GLN A 553 18.08 -5.29 -5.53
CA GLN A 553 18.02 -5.54 -6.97
C GLN A 553 18.61 -4.38 -7.81
N VAL A 554 18.79 -3.18 -7.24
CA VAL A 554 19.37 -2.03 -7.95
C VAL A 554 20.83 -2.30 -8.39
N HIS A 555 21.52 -3.23 -7.76
CA HIS A 555 22.92 -3.58 -8.07
C HIS A 555 23.08 -4.62 -9.19
N ARG A 556 21.99 -5.04 -9.83
CA ARG A 556 22.02 -6.06 -10.89
C ARG A 556 22.31 -5.49 -12.26
N GLY A 557 22.72 -6.36 -13.17
CA GLY A 557 23.00 -6.01 -14.56
C GLY A 557 24.39 -5.42 -14.74
N ILE A 558 24.46 -4.33 -15.50
CA ILE A 558 25.72 -3.66 -15.82
C ILE A 558 25.70 -2.21 -15.33
N LYS A 559 26.85 -1.72 -14.87
CA LYS A 559 27.08 -0.30 -14.63
C LYS A 559 28.47 0.08 -15.10
N GLY A 560 28.69 1.37 -15.36
CA GLY A 560 30.00 1.85 -15.81
C GLY A 560 29.99 3.34 -16.13
N VAL A 561 31.08 3.81 -16.73
CA VAL A 561 31.27 5.23 -17.10
C VAL A 561 31.60 5.33 -18.58
N VAL A 562 31.01 6.31 -19.26
CA VAL A 562 31.34 6.68 -20.64
C VAL A 562 32.27 7.89 -20.60
N THR A 563 33.44 7.76 -21.20
CA THR A 563 34.43 8.84 -21.28
C THR A 563 34.88 9.08 -22.73
N ASP A 564 35.41 10.26 -23.00
CA ASP A 564 36.16 10.53 -24.23
C ASP A 564 37.57 9.91 -24.20
N GLU A 565 38.36 10.17 -25.25
CA GLU A 565 39.75 9.68 -25.35
C GLU A 565 40.69 10.27 -24.29
N GLN A 566 40.33 11.40 -23.68
CA GLN A 566 41.08 12.07 -22.63
C GLN A 566 40.64 11.62 -21.22
N GLY A 567 39.64 10.75 -21.12
CA GLY A 567 39.08 10.28 -19.86
C GLY A 567 38.07 11.24 -19.22
N ILE A 568 37.60 12.26 -19.95
CA ILE A 568 36.57 13.18 -19.47
C ILE A 568 35.21 12.49 -19.60
N PRO A 569 34.38 12.49 -18.54
CA PRO A 569 33.07 11.86 -18.58
C PRO A 569 32.12 12.53 -19.56
N ILE A 570 31.31 11.73 -20.26
CA ILE A 570 30.32 12.18 -21.22
C ILE A 570 28.91 11.99 -20.62
N ALA A 571 28.29 13.09 -20.23
CA ALA A 571 26.89 13.10 -19.80
C ALA A 571 25.92 12.96 -20.98
N ASN A 572 24.71 12.45 -20.72
CA ASN A 572 23.65 12.25 -21.72
C ASN A 572 24.03 11.35 -22.91
N ALA A 573 25.06 10.51 -22.77
CA ALA A 573 25.34 9.44 -23.73
C ALA A 573 24.28 8.36 -23.62
N THR A 574 23.81 7.84 -24.75
CA THR A 574 22.84 6.74 -24.80
C THR A 574 23.58 5.40 -24.77
N ILE A 575 23.23 4.56 -23.80
CA ILE A 575 23.61 3.16 -23.72
C ILE A 575 22.46 2.32 -24.27
N SER A 576 22.77 1.49 -25.26
CA SER A 576 21.82 0.59 -25.91
C SER A 576 22.28 -0.85 -25.77
N VAL A 577 21.33 -1.76 -25.52
CA VAL A 577 21.58 -3.19 -25.38
C VAL A 577 20.97 -3.90 -26.59
N SER A 578 21.78 -4.70 -27.30
CA SER A 578 21.29 -5.45 -28.45
C SER A 578 20.17 -6.41 -28.03
N GLY A 579 19.04 -6.35 -28.75
CA GLY A 579 17.85 -7.15 -28.46
C GLY A 579 16.83 -6.47 -27.54
N ILE A 580 17.20 -5.38 -26.84
CA ILE A 580 16.29 -4.63 -25.98
C ILE A 580 16.08 -3.23 -26.57
N ASN A 581 14.87 -2.96 -27.06
CA ASN A 581 14.52 -1.69 -27.69
C ASN A 581 14.19 -0.59 -26.67
N HIS A 582 15.04 -0.42 -25.67
CA HIS A 582 14.97 0.67 -24.69
C HIS A 582 16.39 0.99 -24.20
N GLY A 583 16.86 2.19 -24.48
CA GLY A 583 18.18 2.67 -24.03
C GLY A 583 18.13 3.28 -22.63
N VAL A 584 19.31 3.57 -22.07
CA VAL A 584 19.45 4.40 -20.85
C VAL A 584 20.45 5.52 -21.12
N LYS A 585 20.34 6.64 -20.41
CA LYS A 585 21.29 7.76 -20.51
C LYS A 585 22.32 7.75 -19.39
N THR A 586 23.53 8.22 -19.67
CA THR A 586 24.51 8.52 -18.63
C THR A 586 24.11 9.76 -17.83
N ALA A 587 24.36 9.73 -16.52
CA ALA A 587 24.19 10.87 -15.63
C ALA A 587 25.30 11.92 -15.86
N SER A 588 25.30 12.99 -15.06
CA SER A 588 26.25 14.10 -15.19
C SER A 588 27.72 13.68 -15.04
N GLY A 589 28.00 12.64 -14.26
CA GLY A 589 29.32 12.02 -14.09
C GLY A 589 29.72 11.07 -15.23
N GLY A 590 28.89 10.92 -16.27
CA GLY A 590 29.11 9.97 -17.35
C GLY A 590 28.84 8.51 -16.96
N ASP A 591 28.45 8.26 -15.72
CA ASP A 591 28.05 6.97 -15.20
C ASP A 591 26.65 6.56 -15.65
N TYR A 592 26.44 5.25 -15.77
CA TYR A 592 25.16 4.65 -16.11
C TYR A 592 24.96 3.33 -15.36
N TRP A 593 23.70 2.95 -15.23
CA TRP A 593 23.27 1.67 -14.71
C TRP A 593 22.22 1.09 -15.65
N ARG A 594 22.29 -0.21 -15.90
CA ARG A 594 21.36 -0.93 -16.75
C ARG A 594 21.10 -2.29 -16.12
N ILE A 595 19.96 -2.38 -15.44
CA ILE A 595 19.50 -3.61 -14.80
C ILE A 595 19.15 -4.63 -15.88
N LEU A 596 19.73 -5.82 -15.80
CA LEU A 596 19.57 -6.91 -16.75
C LEU A 596 19.52 -8.24 -15.99
N ASN A 597 18.87 -9.23 -16.59
CA ASN A 597 18.97 -10.61 -16.12
C ASN A 597 20.33 -11.22 -16.49
N PRO A 598 20.75 -12.34 -15.88
CA PRO A 598 21.99 -13.02 -16.26
C PRO A 598 21.99 -13.40 -17.74
N GLY A 599 23.11 -13.13 -18.42
CA GLY A 599 23.25 -13.34 -19.86
C GLY A 599 24.41 -12.59 -20.50
N GLU A 600 24.70 -12.93 -21.75
CA GLU A 600 25.67 -12.22 -22.60
C GLU A 600 24.96 -11.13 -23.42
N TYR A 601 25.43 -9.90 -23.31
CA TYR A 601 24.84 -8.73 -23.95
C TYR A 601 25.86 -7.95 -24.76
N ARG A 602 25.47 -7.52 -25.97
CA ARG A 602 26.23 -6.55 -26.75
C ARG A 602 25.73 -5.14 -26.45
N VAL A 603 26.54 -4.37 -25.73
CA VAL A 603 26.23 -3.03 -25.23
C VAL A 603 26.90 -2.00 -26.13
N THR A 604 26.18 -0.97 -26.55
CA THR A 604 26.72 0.11 -27.39
C THR A 604 26.45 1.46 -26.75
N ALA A 605 27.53 2.23 -26.52
CA ALA A 605 27.47 3.61 -26.10
C ALA A 605 27.51 4.53 -27.32
N HIS A 606 26.60 5.51 -27.37
CA HIS A 606 26.50 6.51 -28.43
C HIS A 606 26.31 7.89 -27.80
N ALA A 607 27.05 8.89 -28.29
CA ALA A 607 26.88 10.29 -27.90
C ALA A 607 27.02 11.17 -29.15
N GLU A 608 26.28 12.29 -29.18
CA GLU A 608 26.36 13.24 -30.28
C GLU A 608 27.78 13.81 -30.41
N GLY A 609 28.33 13.79 -31.63
CA GLY A 609 29.71 14.22 -31.89
C GLY A 609 30.79 13.16 -31.65
N TYR A 610 30.42 11.96 -31.19
CA TYR A 610 31.34 10.85 -30.95
C TYR A 610 31.04 9.65 -31.85
N THR A 611 32.04 8.80 -32.07
CA THR A 611 31.85 7.51 -32.74
C THR A 611 31.28 6.49 -31.75
N PRO A 612 30.23 5.72 -32.12
CA PRO A 612 29.68 4.70 -31.23
C PRO A 612 30.71 3.62 -30.87
N SER A 613 30.69 3.18 -29.62
CA SER A 613 31.58 2.13 -29.10
C SER A 613 30.74 0.95 -28.60
N SER A 614 31.04 -0.26 -29.07
CA SER A 614 30.35 -1.49 -28.66
C SER A 614 31.26 -2.42 -27.89
N LYS A 615 30.75 -3.02 -26.82
CA LYS A 615 31.43 -4.06 -26.03
C LYS A 615 30.46 -5.22 -25.76
N THR A 616 31.01 -6.41 -25.59
CA THR A 616 30.26 -7.57 -25.08
C THR A 616 30.46 -7.62 -23.57
N CYS A 617 29.37 -7.69 -22.83
CA CYS A 617 29.33 -7.73 -21.37
C CYS A 617 28.60 -9.00 -20.93
N ASN A 618 29.13 -9.68 -19.91
CA ASN A 618 28.46 -10.81 -19.26
C ASN A 618 27.88 -10.33 -17.94
N VAL A 619 26.61 -10.63 -17.71
CA VAL A 619 25.93 -10.45 -16.44
C VAL A 619 25.82 -11.82 -15.79
N ASP A 620 26.42 -11.96 -14.61
CA ASP A 620 26.44 -13.21 -13.83
C ASP A 620 25.19 -13.40 -12.96
#